data_AF-A0A177NJ46-F1
#
_entry.id   AF-A0A177NJ46-F1
#
_cell.length_a   1.000
_cell.length_b   1.000
_cell.length_c   1.000
_cell.angle_alpha   90.00
_cell.angle_beta   90.00
_cell.angle_gamma   90.00
#
_symmetry.space_group_name_H-M   'P 1'
#
loop_
_entity.id
_entity.type
_entity.pdbx_description
1 polymer ?
#
loop_
_entity_poly.entity_id
_entity_poly.type
_entity_poly.pdbx_seq_one_letter_code
_entity_poly.pdbx_strand_id
1 'polypeptide(L)'
;MGLLKKVSLALFVSVAMLATASTAMAKPAGKIENATPAETAIAIDETLAQSKLTLAAITDGTDKETVMEMFKTTKQLAKKIESTVTYMLREKSLGKLSKARTAYNHGDLKEAEAQMIEANESFELLSKTYNNF
;
A
#
# COMPACT_ATOMS: atom_id res chain seq x y z
N MET A 1 1.21 -25.09 -8.86
CA MET A 1 0.17 -24.11 -8.44
C MET A 1 -0.61 -24.67 -7.25
N GLY A 2 -0.20 -24.43 -6.00
CA GLY A 2 -0.91 -25.10 -4.89
C GLY A 2 -0.77 -24.49 -3.51
N LEU A 3 0.36 -23.84 -3.18
CA LEU A 3 0.55 -23.23 -1.87
C LEU A 3 0.72 -21.70 -1.93
N LEU A 4 1.52 -21.15 -2.84
CA LEU A 4 1.67 -19.69 -2.94
C LEU A 4 0.34 -18.95 -3.18
N LYS A 5 -0.52 -19.49 -4.06
CA LYS A 5 -1.87 -18.93 -4.33
C LYS A 5 -2.85 -19.08 -3.14
N LYS A 6 -2.57 -20.00 -2.20
CA LYS A 6 -3.41 -20.22 -1.02
C LYS A 6 -2.93 -19.41 0.19
N VAL A 7 -1.63 -19.16 0.28
CA VAL A 7 -1.04 -18.31 1.32
C VAL A 7 -1.39 -16.85 1.11
N SER A 8 -1.51 -16.38 -0.14
CA SER A 8 -1.97 -15.00 -0.43
C SER A 8 -3.42 -14.76 -0.03
N LEU A 9 -4.29 -15.77 -0.12
CA LEU A 9 -5.70 -15.65 0.26
C LEU A 9 -5.94 -15.82 1.77
N ALA A 10 -5.09 -16.59 2.45
CA ALA A 10 -5.17 -16.78 3.91
C ALA A 10 -4.64 -15.58 4.73
N LEU A 11 -3.86 -14.69 4.11
CA LEU A 11 -3.37 -13.46 4.75
C LEU A 11 -4.43 -12.35 4.86
N PHE A 12 -5.64 -12.56 4.35
CA PHE A 12 -6.74 -11.59 4.42
C PHE A 12 -7.46 -11.54 5.78
N VAL A 13 -7.22 -12.47 6.70
CA VAL A 13 -8.01 -12.56 7.96
C VAL A 13 -7.24 -12.08 9.19
N SER A 14 -5.92 -11.93 9.13
CA SER A 14 -5.12 -11.58 10.33
C SER A 14 -4.87 -10.09 10.57
N VAL A 15 -5.30 -9.19 9.68
CA VAL A 15 -5.14 -7.72 9.88
C VAL A 15 -6.36 -7.11 10.62
N ALA A 16 -7.32 -7.93 11.08
CA ALA A 16 -8.52 -7.44 11.77
C ALA A 16 -8.43 -7.42 13.31
N MET A 17 -7.33 -7.85 13.93
CA MET A 17 -7.23 -7.96 15.41
C MET A 17 -6.66 -6.72 16.13
N LEU A 18 -6.93 -5.52 15.61
CA LEU A 18 -6.83 -4.27 16.40
C LEU A 18 -8.15 -3.49 16.48
N ALA A 19 -9.26 -4.06 16.02
CA ALA A 19 -10.57 -3.42 16.02
C ALA A 19 -11.50 -3.97 17.12
N THR A 20 -11.13 -3.79 18.39
CA THR A 20 -12.11 -3.83 19.49
C THR A 20 -11.95 -2.59 20.37
N ALA A 21 -12.30 -1.44 19.83
CA ALA A 21 -12.77 -0.30 20.60
C ALA A 21 -13.97 0.31 19.88
N SER A 22 -15.04 0.56 20.64
CA SER A 22 -16.39 0.94 20.23
C SER A 22 -16.50 1.91 19.04
N THR A 23 -17.48 1.63 18.17
CA THR A 23 -17.88 2.40 16.98
C THR A 23 -18.63 3.70 17.30
N ALA A 24 -18.00 4.60 18.06
CA ALA A 24 -18.47 5.97 18.21
C ALA A 24 -17.35 6.91 17.74
N MET A 25 -17.47 7.40 16.50
CA MET A 25 -16.60 8.43 15.88
C MET A 25 -15.18 7.99 15.47
N ALA A 26 -15.02 6.93 14.68
CA ALA A 26 -13.72 6.60 14.09
C ALA A 26 -13.36 7.61 12.97
N LYS A 27 -12.71 8.72 13.37
CA LYS A 27 -11.88 9.54 12.47
C LYS A 27 -10.95 8.58 11.71
N PRO A 28 -10.78 8.71 10.37
CA PRO A 28 -9.85 7.85 9.64
C PRO A 28 -8.51 7.92 10.38
N ALA A 29 -7.93 6.76 10.70
CA ALA A 29 -6.68 6.65 11.46
C ALA A 29 -5.71 7.70 10.92
N GLY A 30 -5.57 8.79 11.67
CA GLY A 30 -4.84 9.96 11.25
C GLY A 30 -3.37 9.60 11.09
N LYS A 31 -2.59 10.56 10.58
CA LYS A 31 -1.15 10.54 10.72
C LYS A 31 -0.83 10.21 12.19
N ILE A 32 -0.04 9.16 12.44
CA ILE A 32 0.53 8.96 13.78
C ILE A 32 1.47 10.16 13.94
N GLU A 33 1.12 11.11 14.82
CA GLU A 33 1.99 12.26 15.07
C GLU A 33 3.19 11.78 15.89
N ASN A 34 4.39 11.94 15.35
CA ASN A 34 5.66 11.53 15.93
C ASN A 34 5.84 10.01 15.97
N ALA A 35 5.65 9.34 14.82
CA ALA A 35 5.95 7.92 14.71
C ALA A 35 7.40 7.62 15.11
N THR A 36 7.59 6.62 15.96
CA THR A 36 8.91 6.10 16.32
C THR A 36 9.60 5.47 15.09
N PRO A 37 10.93 5.30 15.12
CA PRO A 37 11.62 4.62 14.02
C PRO A 37 11.06 3.22 13.72
N ALA A 38 10.69 2.46 14.75
CA ALA A 38 10.08 1.15 14.59
C ALA A 38 8.70 1.22 13.90
N GLU A 39 7.86 2.17 14.30
CA GLU A 39 6.54 2.37 13.65
C GLU A 39 6.68 2.83 12.20
N THR A 40 7.66 3.69 11.90
CA THR A 40 7.95 4.09 10.52
C THR A 40 8.43 2.91 9.67
N ALA A 41 9.31 2.06 10.21
CA ALA A 41 9.73 0.83 9.51
C ALA A 41 8.54 -0.09 9.22
N ILE A 42 7.67 -0.32 10.21
CA ILE A 42 6.45 -1.13 10.04
C ILE A 42 5.55 -0.52 8.96
N ALA A 43 5.30 0.79 8.99
CA ALA A 43 4.47 1.47 7.99
C ALA A 43 5.04 1.34 6.57
N ILE A 44 6.37 1.36 6.44
CA ILE A 44 7.06 1.14 5.15
C ILE A 44 6.83 -0.29 4.66
N ASP A 45 7.04 -1.28 5.52
CA ASP A 45 6.89 -2.70 5.18
C ASP A 45 5.45 -3.05 4.82
N GLU A 46 4.48 -2.55 5.60
CA GLU A 46 3.05 -2.70 5.32
C GLU A 46 2.67 -2.05 3.98
N THR A 47 3.19 -0.84 3.71
CA THR A 47 2.94 -0.14 2.44
C THR A 47 3.49 -0.94 1.27
N LEU A 48 4.73 -1.42 1.37
CA LEU A 48 5.37 -2.20 0.30
C LEU A 48 4.64 -3.52 0.05
N ALA A 49 4.26 -4.24 1.11
CA ALA A 49 3.48 -5.47 1.00
C ALA A 49 2.13 -5.23 0.32
N GLN A 50 1.38 -4.22 0.76
CA GLN A 50 0.07 -3.89 0.18
C GLN A 50 0.20 -3.41 -1.28
N SER A 51 1.26 -2.68 -1.61
CA SER A 51 1.56 -2.23 -2.97
C SER A 51 1.80 -3.42 -3.91
N LYS A 52 2.54 -4.46 -3.46
CA LYS A 52 2.74 -5.70 -4.21
C LYS A 52 1.43 -6.48 -4.40
N LEU A 53 0.58 -6.55 -3.38
CA LEU A 53 -0.74 -7.16 -3.48
C LEU A 53 -1.63 -6.43 -4.50
N THR A 54 -1.60 -5.09 -4.48
CA THR A 54 -2.39 -4.28 -5.41
C THR A 54 -1.93 -4.48 -6.85
N LEU A 55 -0.62 -4.58 -7.10
CA LEU A 55 -0.10 -4.91 -8.44
C LEU A 55 -0.60 -6.29 -8.92
N ALA A 56 -0.53 -7.31 -8.06
CA ALA A 56 -1.03 -8.64 -8.42
C ALA A 56 -2.52 -8.61 -8.78
N ALA A 57 -3.33 -7.90 -7.97
CA ALA A 57 -4.77 -7.81 -8.13
C ALA A 57 -5.22 -7.10 -9.43
N ILE A 58 -4.41 -6.18 -9.97
CA ILE A 58 -4.68 -5.54 -11.28
C ILE A 58 -4.71 -6.59 -12.40
N THR A 59 -3.94 -7.67 -12.27
CA THR A 59 -3.68 -8.63 -13.37
C THR A 59 -4.35 -10.00 -13.18
N ASP A 60 -4.90 -10.30 -12.01
CA ASP A 60 -5.36 -11.65 -11.65
C ASP A 60 -6.88 -11.87 -11.75
N GLY A 61 -7.62 -10.87 -12.21
CA GLY A 61 -9.07 -10.93 -12.35
C GLY A 61 -9.85 -10.62 -11.06
N THR A 62 -9.19 -10.08 -10.04
CA THR A 62 -9.86 -9.48 -8.86
C THR A 62 -10.89 -8.44 -9.31
N ASP A 63 -12.04 -8.38 -8.63
CA ASP A 63 -13.11 -7.45 -8.99
C ASP A 63 -12.67 -5.99 -8.83
N LYS A 64 -13.24 -5.13 -9.68
CA LYS A 64 -12.85 -3.71 -9.78
C LYS A 64 -12.98 -2.97 -8.45
N GLU A 65 -14.02 -3.24 -7.67
CA GLU A 65 -14.27 -2.54 -6.41
C GLU A 65 -13.19 -2.89 -5.38
N THR A 66 -12.85 -4.18 -5.28
CA THR A 66 -11.76 -4.66 -4.43
C THR A 66 -10.42 -4.03 -4.83
N VAL A 67 -10.06 -4.02 -6.12
CA VAL A 67 -8.80 -3.38 -6.56
C VAL A 67 -8.78 -1.89 -6.24
N MET A 68 -9.91 -1.19 -6.40
CA MET A 68 -10.03 0.23 -6.07
C MET A 68 -9.88 0.52 -4.58
N GLU A 69 -10.39 -0.36 -3.70
CA GLU A 69 -10.16 -0.25 -2.27
C GLU A 69 -8.69 -0.55 -1.93
N MET A 70 -8.05 -1.54 -2.58
CA MET A 70 -6.62 -1.83 -2.40
C MET A 70 -5.71 -0.63 -2.74
N PHE A 71 -6.02 0.12 -3.81
CA PHE A 71 -5.35 1.39 -4.11
C PHE A 71 -5.50 2.41 -2.98
N LYS A 72 -6.69 2.50 -2.37
CA LYS A 72 -6.97 3.42 -1.26
C LYS A 72 -6.23 2.98 0.01
N THR A 73 -6.22 1.70 0.33
CA THR A 73 -5.47 1.13 1.45
C THR A 73 -3.98 1.39 1.30
N THR A 74 -3.39 1.12 0.12
CA THR A 74 -1.97 1.40 -0.15
C THR A 74 -1.63 2.87 0.10
N LYS A 75 -2.50 3.79 -0.39
CA LYS A 75 -2.34 5.23 -0.17
C LYS A 75 -2.42 5.61 1.31
N GLN A 76 -3.33 5.00 2.06
CA GLN A 76 -3.49 5.28 3.49
C GLN A 76 -2.29 4.80 4.30
N LEU A 77 -1.77 3.60 4.03
CA LEU A 77 -0.56 3.08 4.65
C LEU A 77 0.65 3.97 4.34
N ALA A 78 0.83 4.34 3.06
CA ALA A 78 1.92 5.21 2.67
C ALA A 78 1.90 6.56 3.42
N LYS A 79 0.72 7.11 3.72
CA LYS A 79 0.58 8.36 4.50
C LYS A 79 0.98 8.24 5.97
N LYS A 80 1.06 7.02 6.52
CA LYS A 80 1.56 6.78 7.89
C LYS A 80 3.09 6.84 7.97
N ILE A 81 3.80 6.72 6.84
CA ILE A 81 5.25 6.81 6.80
C ILE A 81 5.68 8.24 7.16
N GLU A 82 6.22 8.42 8.35
CA GLU A 82 6.74 9.69 8.85
C GLU A 82 8.27 9.66 8.87
N SER A 83 8.88 10.16 7.80
CA SER A 83 10.32 10.35 7.72
C SER A 83 10.64 11.45 6.72
N THR A 84 11.48 12.40 7.14
CA THR A 84 11.99 13.47 6.29
C THR A 84 12.95 12.92 5.24
N VAL A 85 13.74 11.90 5.60
CA VAL A 85 14.71 11.24 4.72
C VAL A 85 14.02 10.59 3.52
N THR A 86 12.86 9.98 3.72
CA THR A 86 12.14 9.26 2.67
C THR A 86 10.98 10.04 2.06
N TYR A 87 10.74 11.28 2.50
CA TYR A 87 9.58 12.09 2.09
C TYR A 87 9.44 12.19 0.56
N MET A 88 10.51 12.54 -0.15
CA MET A 88 10.48 12.70 -1.60
C MET A 88 10.16 11.40 -2.33
N LEU A 89 10.68 10.27 -1.84
CA LEU A 89 10.38 8.94 -2.40
C LEU A 89 8.93 8.55 -2.13
N ARG A 90 8.39 8.87 -0.95
CA ARG A 90 6.98 8.65 -0.61
C ARG A 90 6.06 9.41 -1.56
N GLU A 91 6.33 10.70 -1.78
CA GLU A 91 5.51 11.52 -2.69
C GLU A 91 5.62 11.04 -4.14
N LYS A 92 6.82 10.66 -4.60
CA LYS A 92 7.00 10.05 -5.93
C LYS A 92 6.17 8.77 -6.08
N SER A 93 6.24 7.87 -5.09
CA SER A 93 5.52 6.60 -5.08
C SER A 93 4.00 6.82 -5.08
N LEU A 94 3.52 7.76 -4.27
CA LEU A 94 2.11 8.16 -4.23
C LEU A 94 1.61 8.76 -5.55
N GLY A 95 2.46 9.54 -6.24
CA GLY A 95 2.15 10.07 -7.57
C GLY A 95 1.93 8.95 -8.59
N LYS A 96 2.79 7.93 -8.58
CA LYS A 96 2.68 6.74 -9.45
C LYS A 96 1.46 5.88 -9.10
N LEU A 97 1.24 5.61 -7.81
CA LEU A 97 0.05 4.94 -7.32
C LEU A 97 -1.25 5.63 -7.77
N SER A 98 -1.28 6.97 -7.72
CA SER A 98 -2.44 7.74 -8.15
C SER A 98 -2.69 7.64 -9.66
N LYS A 99 -1.63 7.62 -10.48
CA LYS A 99 -1.75 7.40 -11.93
C LYS A 99 -2.25 6.01 -12.24
N ALA A 100 -1.70 4.99 -11.57
CA ALA A 100 -2.14 3.60 -11.69
C ALA A 100 -3.63 3.45 -11.37
N ARG A 101 -4.09 4.04 -10.26
CA ARG A 101 -5.51 4.05 -9.88
C ARG A 101 -6.39 4.70 -10.95
N THR A 102 -5.99 5.84 -11.49
CA THR A 102 -6.76 6.55 -12.54
C THR A 102 -6.85 5.71 -13.81
N ALA A 103 -5.73 5.15 -14.27
CA ALA A 103 -5.68 4.28 -15.45
C ALA A 103 -6.58 3.04 -15.26
N TYR A 104 -6.47 2.37 -14.11
CA TYR A 104 -7.31 1.23 -13.77
C TYR A 104 -8.79 1.58 -13.75
N ASN A 105 -9.14 2.73 -13.16
CA ASN A 105 -10.53 3.20 -13.13
C ASN A 105 -11.11 3.43 -14.53
N HIS A 106 -10.28 3.86 -15.49
CA HIS A 106 -10.63 4.04 -16.89
C HIS A 106 -10.55 2.74 -17.72
N GLY A 107 -10.14 1.62 -17.13
CA GLY A 107 -10.02 0.34 -17.82
C GLY A 107 -8.72 0.16 -18.61
N ASP A 108 -7.76 1.08 -18.49
CA ASP A 108 -6.43 0.93 -19.08
C ASP A 108 -5.53 0.09 -18.17
N LEU A 109 -5.68 -1.23 -18.28
CA LEU A 109 -4.95 -2.18 -17.43
C LEU A 109 -3.45 -2.16 -17.67
N LYS A 110 -3.00 -1.89 -18.91
CA LYS A 110 -1.56 -1.85 -19.23
C LYS A 110 -0.89 -0.66 -18.59
N GLU A 111 -1.50 0.52 -18.70
CA GLU A 111 -0.99 1.72 -18.04
C GLU A 111 -1.10 1.61 -16.52
N ALA A 112 -2.17 1.01 -16.00
CA ALA A 112 -2.32 0.75 -14.58
C ALA A 112 -1.20 -0.13 -14.03
N GLU A 113 -0.91 -1.24 -14.70
CA GLU A 113 0.17 -2.16 -14.34
C GLU A 113 1.53 -1.47 -14.41
N ALA A 114 1.84 -0.77 -15.50
CA ALA A 114 3.10 -0.05 -15.67
C ALA A 114 3.35 1.00 -14.57
N GLN A 115 2.36 1.85 -14.29
CA GLN A 115 2.47 2.86 -13.24
C GLN A 115 2.56 2.21 -11.84
N MET A 116 1.92 1.05 -11.64
CA MET A 116 1.97 0.33 -10.37
C MET A 116 3.32 -0.38 -10.15
N ILE A 117 3.96 -0.88 -11.21
CA ILE A 117 5.34 -1.38 -11.15
C ILE A 117 6.28 -0.25 -10.71
N GLU A 118 6.19 0.93 -11.34
CA GLU A 118 7.01 2.08 -10.95
C GLU A 118 6.75 2.56 -9.52
N ALA A 119 5.50 2.45 -9.04
CA ALA A 119 5.15 2.71 -7.64
C ALA A 119 5.83 1.72 -6.70
N ASN A 120 5.78 0.41 -7.01
CA ASN A 120 6.44 -0.64 -6.23
C ASN A 120 7.95 -0.44 -6.17
N GLU A 121 8.61 -0.19 -7.31
CA GLU A 121 10.06 0.08 -7.36
C GLU A 121 10.44 1.29 -6.49
N SER A 122 9.61 2.35 -6.52
CA SER A 122 9.82 3.54 -5.70
C SER A 122 9.61 3.26 -4.20
N PHE A 123 8.64 2.42 -3.82
CA PHE A 123 8.46 1.96 -2.43
C PHE A 123 9.58 1.01 -1.97
N GLU A 124 10.12 0.17 -2.85
CA GLU A 124 11.30 -0.65 -2.53
C GLU A 124 12.53 0.21 -2.30
N LEU A 125 12.74 1.23 -3.14
CA LEU A 125 13.81 2.20 -2.94
C LEU A 125 13.61 2.97 -1.63
N LEU A 126 12.37 3.37 -1.32
CA LEU A 126 12.02 4.01 -0.05
C LEU A 126 12.45 3.15 1.14
N SER A 127 12.09 1.86 1.14
CA SER A 127 12.46 0.91 2.20
C SER A 127 13.98 0.78 2.34
N LYS A 128 14.71 0.62 1.23
CA LYS A 128 16.18 0.56 1.23
C LYS A 128 16.80 1.86 1.76
N THR A 129 16.30 3.02 1.35
CA THR A 129 16.80 4.32 1.82
C THR A 129 16.58 4.49 3.32
N TYR A 130 15.43 4.07 3.84
CA TYR A 130 15.15 4.14 5.27
C TYR A 130 16.08 3.24 6.09
N ASN A 131 16.30 2.00 5.64
CA ASN A 131 17.11 1.01 6.36
C ASN A 131 18.62 1.28 6.29
N ASN A 132 19.07 2.16 5.39
CA ASN A 132 20.47 2.54 5.22
C ASN A 132 20.80 3.93 5.82
N PHE A 133 19.82 4.59 6.45
CA PHE A 133 19.97 5.86 7.14
C PHE A 133 20.26 5.62 8.63
#